data_AF-A0A7S0B2K3-F1
#
_entry.id   AF-A0A7S0B2K3-F1
#
_cell.length_a   1.000
_cell.length_b   1.000
_cell.length_c   1.000
_cell.angle_alpha   90.00
_cell.angle_beta   90.00
_cell.angle_gamma   90.00
#
_symmetry.space_group_name_H-M   'P 1'
#
loop_
_entity.id
_entity.type
_entity.pdbx_description
1 polymer ?
#
loop_
_entity_poly.entity_id
_entity_poly.type
_entity_poly.pdbx_seq_one_letter_code
_entity_poly.pdbx_strand_id
1 'polypeptide(L)'
;RGAVIETVVARSLRYQETSGQHVRLVGLSATLPNYADVASFMRVEGENLFYFDSSYRPIPLDTSFIGVTETNQVKRLAKFTEVCYDVVIEQVRAGHQCMVFVHSRGDTHKTATALMQIAQDRNDLSHFDMRSHPEYGYFNQQVQKSRNRQVSMLFDQGFGMHHAGMLRADRMLTEKMFLAGVIPVLCCTATLAWGVNLPARTVIIKGTSIFDSAVGGFKDLG
;
A
#
# COMPACT_ATOMS: atom_id res chain seq x y z
N ARG A 1 -0.52 -9.63 18.10
CA ARG A 1 0.04 -8.40 18.75
C ARG A 1 -0.96 -7.72 19.69
N GLY A 2 -2.28 -7.96 19.59
CA GLY A 2 -3.30 -7.38 20.49
C GLY A 2 -3.04 -7.60 21.98
N ALA A 3 -2.77 -8.84 22.41
CA ALA A 3 -2.50 -9.17 23.82
C ALA A 3 -1.36 -8.35 24.47
N VAL A 4 -0.37 -7.90 23.69
CA VAL A 4 0.71 -7.03 24.20
C VAL A 4 0.17 -5.63 24.51
N ILE A 5 -0.67 -5.07 23.64
CA ILE A 5 -1.31 -3.77 23.85
C ILE A 5 -2.24 -3.84 25.07
N GLU A 6 -3.04 -4.90 25.17
CA GLU A 6 -3.91 -5.15 26.33
C GLU A 6 -3.12 -5.20 27.63
N THR A 7 -1.99 -5.92 27.65
CA THR A 7 -1.11 -6.00 28.83
C THR A 7 -0.54 -4.64 29.22
N VAL A 8 -0.15 -3.81 28.25
CA VAL A 8 0.38 -2.46 28.50
C VAL A 8 -0.70 -1.55 29.09
N VAL A 9 -1.91 -1.57 28.54
CA VAL A 9 -3.04 -0.78 29.06
C VAL A 9 -3.41 -1.24 30.46
N ALA A 10 -3.60 -2.54 30.68
CA ALA A 10 -3.96 -3.09 31.99
C ALA A 10 -2.91 -2.74 33.07
N ARG A 11 -1.62 -2.84 32.74
CA ARG A 11 -0.53 -2.46 33.65
C ARG A 11 -0.54 -0.96 33.96
N SER A 12 -0.82 -0.13 32.97
CA SER A 12 -0.90 1.33 33.16
C SER A 12 -2.06 1.70 34.09
N LEU A 13 -3.24 1.11 33.88
CA LEU A 13 -4.40 1.29 34.76
C LEU A 13 -4.09 0.82 36.19
N ARG A 14 -3.46 -0.34 36.34
CA ARG A 14 -3.07 -0.87 37.66
C ARG A 14 -2.06 0.03 38.36
N TYR A 15 -1.11 0.59 37.62
CA TYR A 15 -0.13 1.54 38.15
C TYR A 15 -0.79 2.81 38.68
N GLN A 16 -1.79 3.34 37.97
CA GLN A 16 -2.53 4.51 38.45
C GLN A 16 -3.25 4.22 39.78
N GLU A 17 -3.85 3.04 39.93
CA GLU A 17 -4.51 2.62 41.17
C GLU A 17 -3.56 2.48 42.36
N THR A 18 -2.35 1.96 42.15
CA THR A 18 -1.41 1.68 43.24
C THR A 18 -0.52 2.87 43.59
N SER A 19 -0.14 3.68 42.62
CA SER A 19 0.77 4.82 42.82
C SER A 19 0.05 6.13 43.11
N GLY A 20 -1.25 6.22 42.79
CA GLY A 20 -2.00 7.48 42.79
C GLY A 20 -1.56 8.47 41.70
N GLN A 21 -0.57 8.11 40.87
CA GLN A 21 -0.14 8.95 39.76
C GLN A 21 -1.02 8.74 38.55
N HIS A 22 -1.62 9.82 38.06
CA HIS A 22 -2.49 9.78 36.90
C HIS A 22 -1.68 9.78 35.59
N VAL A 23 -1.97 8.81 34.72
CA VAL A 23 -1.43 8.67 33.36
C VAL A 23 -2.58 8.81 32.35
N ARG A 24 -2.53 9.84 31.51
CA ARG A 24 -3.54 10.02 30.45
C ARG A 24 -3.31 9.00 29.33
N LEU A 25 -4.32 8.17 29.07
CA LEU A 25 -4.33 7.27 27.90
C LEU A 25 -5.08 7.95 26.75
N VAL A 26 -4.50 7.90 25.56
CA VAL A 26 -5.13 8.38 24.32
C VAL A 26 -5.10 7.24 23.31
N GLY A 27 -6.28 6.68 23.02
CA GLY A 27 -6.45 5.61 22.03
C GLY A 27 -6.76 6.18 20.66
N LEU A 28 -5.97 5.81 19.65
CA LEU A 28 -6.26 6.07 18.25
C LEU A 28 -6.51 4.74 17.55
N SER A 29 -7.66 4.61 16.90
CA SER A 29 -8.07 3.36 16.26
C SER A 29 -8.75 3.64 14.92
N ALA A 30 -8.73 2.64 14.03
CA ALA A 30 -9.70 2.55 12.96
C ALA A 30 -11.11 2.37 13.53
N THR A 31 -12.14 2.56 12.71
CA THR A 31 -13.53 2.30 13.08
C THR A 31 -13.73 0.82 13.40
N LEU A 32 -13.98 0.49 14.67
CA LEU A 32 -14.25 -0.86 15.14
C LEU A 32 -15.74 -1.04 15.44
N PRO A 33 -16.33 -2.21 15.16
CA PRO A 33 -17.72 -2.49 15.53
C PRO A 33 -17.92 -2.52 17.06
N ASN A 34 -16.90 -2.92 17.82
CA ASN A 34 -16.90 -3.05 19.28
C ASN A 34 -16.14 -1.92 19.99
N TYR A 35 -16.17 -0.70 19.45
CA TYR A 35 -15.43 0.44 20.01
C TYR A 35 -15.86 0.80 21.45
N ALA A 36 -17.11 0.54 21.82
CA ALA A 36 -17.64 0.76 23.17
C ALA A 36 -16.96 -0.16 24.21
N ASP A 37 -16.69 -1.42 23.86
CA ASP A 37 -15.99 -2.35 24.75
C ASP A 37 -14.54 -1.92 24.97
N VAL A 38 -13.89 -1.44 23.91
CA VAL A 38 -12.52 -0.89 23.99
C VAL A 38 -12.49 0.37 24.86
N ALA A 39 -13.48 1.25 24.73
CA ALA A 39 -13.61 2.45 25.56
C ALA A 39 -13.80 2.08 27.04
N SER A 40 -14.66 1.10 27.34
CA SER A 40 -14.87 0.57 28.68
C SER A 40 -13.58 -0.02 29.27
N PHE A 41 -12.87 -0.84 28.49
CA PHE A 41 -11.58 -1.41 28.88
C PHE A 41 -10.54 -0.33 29.23
N MET A 42 -10.51 0.77 28.47
CA MET A 42 -9.59 1.89 28.69
C MET A 42 -10.09 2.91 29.72
N ARG A 43 -11.27 2.70 30.34
CA ARG A 43 -11.95 3.65 31.24
C ARG A 43 -12.17 5.04 30.62
N VAL A 44 -12.55 5.06 29.35
CA VAL A 44 -12.88 6.30 28.63
C VAL A 44 -14.31 6.71 28.97
N GLU A 45 -14.48 7.94 29.46
CA GLU A 45 -15.79 8.55 29.70
C GLU A 45 -16.49 8.93 28.40
N GLY A 46 -17.82 8.96 28.40
CA GLY A 46 -18.61 9.19 27.19
C GLY A 46 -18.28 10.48 26.44
N GLU A 47 -17.98 11.58 27.15
CA GLU A 47 -17.59 12.87 26.54
C GLU A 47 -16.24 12.82 25.82
N ASN A 48 -15.41 11.82 26.14
CA ASN A 48 -14.09 11.61 25.56
C ASN A 48 -14.07 10.47 24.52
N LEU A 49 -15.24 9.89 24.21
CA LEU A 49 -15.38 8.84 23.20
C LEU A 49 -15.83 9.44 21.87
N PHE A 50 -14.93 9.43 20.89
CA PHE A 50 -15.21 9.92 19.56
C PHE A 50 -15.31 8.76 18.57
N TYR A 51 -16.43 8.70 17.85
CA TYR A 51 -16.65 7.78 16.74
C TYR A 51 -16.89 8.57 15.46
N PHE A 52 -16.08 8.29 14.45
CA PHE A 52 -16.14 8.94 13.14
C PHE A 52 -16.35 7.86 12.09
N ASP A 53 -17.51 7.85 11.44
CA ASP A 53 -17.77 6.94 10.33
C ASP A 53 -17.02 7.37 9.04
N SER A 54 -17.27 6.68 7.94
CA SER A 54 -16.64 6.97 6.65
C SER A 54 -16.94 8.38 6.11
N SER A 55 -18.02 9.03 6.54
CA SER A 55 -18.41 10.37 6.08
C SER A 55 -17.49 11.48 6.57
N TYR A 56 -16.75 11.24 7.66
CA TYR A 56 -15.79 12.19 8.22
C TYR A 56 -14.43 12.17 7.50
N ARG A 57 -14.22 11.28 6.53
CA ARG A 57 -12.98 11.28 5.75
C ARG A 57 -12.88 12.57 4.92
N PRO A 58 -11.78 13.34 5.04
CA PRO A 58 -11.59 14.56 4.22
C PRO A 58 -11.63 14.28 2.71
N ILE A 59 -11.24 13.07 2.32
CA ILE A 59 -11.35 12.55 0.96
C ILE A 59 -12.20 11.28 1.03
N PRO A 60 -13.42 11.27 0.47
CA PRO A 60 -14.27 10.08 0.41
C PRO A 60 -13.53 8.93 -0.27
N LEU A 61 -13.67 7.73 0.30
CA LEU A 61 -13.07 6.53 -0.24
C LEU A 61 -14.14 5.70 -0.94
N ASP A 62 -14.04 5.60 -2.26
CA ASP A 62 -14.81 4.63 -3.04
C ASP A 62 -14.09 3.28 -3.05
N THR A 63 -14.84 2.18 -2.95
CA THR A 63 -14.29 0.82 -2.86
C THR A 63 -15.01 -0.08 -3.85
N SER A 64 -14.23 -0.73 -4.72
CA SER A 64 -14.72 -1.70 -5.70
C SER A 64 -14.09 -3.07 -5.48
N PHE A 65 -14.89 -4.12 -5.61
CA PHE A 65 -14.43 -5.51 -5.49
C PHE A 65 -14.57 -6.22 -6.83
N ILE A 66 -13.45 -6.68 -7.39
CA ILE A 66 -13.44 -7.39 -8.67
C ILE A 66 -13.11 -8.87 -8.40
N GLY A 67 -14.15 -9.71 -8.44
CA GLY A 67 -14.01 -11.16 -8.27
C GLY A 67 -13.46 -11.82 -9.54
N VAL A 68 -12.42 -12.64 -9.39
CA VAL A 68 -11.89 -13.49 -10.47
C VAL A 68 -12.31 -14.94 -10.23
N THR A 69 -13.14 -15.48 -11.12
CA THR A 69 -13.76 -16.82 -10.99
C THR A 69 -12.92 -17.96 -11.57
N GLU A 70 -11.78 -17.66 -12.19
CA GLU A 70 -10.90 -18.66 -12.80
C GLU A 70 -10.29 -19.61 -11.74
N THR A 71 -10.42 -20.91 -11.97
CA THR A 71 -10.00 -21.95 -11.04
C THR A 71 -8.55 -22.36 -11.26
N ASN A 72 -8.06 -22.31 -12.50
CA ASN A 72 -6.68 -22.58 -12.80
C ASN A 72 -5.78 -21.46 -12.26
N GLN A 73 -4.84 -21.81 -11.39
CA GLN A 73 -3.99 -20.83 -10.70
C GLN A 73 -3.23 -19.90 -11.66
N VAL A 74 -2.69 -20.44 -12.76
CA VAL A 74 -1.89 -19.66 -13.71
C VAL A 74 -2.76 -18.68 -14.47
N LYS A 75 -3.91 -19.15 -15.00
CA LYS A 75 -4.87 -18.29 -15.69
C LYS A 75 -5.48 -17.23 -14.74
N ARG A 76 -5.72 -17.59 -13.48
CA ARG A 76 -6.20 -16.67 -12.45
C ARG A 76 -5.21 -15.53 -12.20
N LEU A 77 -3.92 -15.83 -12.08
CA LEU A 77 -2.87 -14.82 -11.92
C LEU A 77 -2.75 -13.90 -13.14
N ALA A 78 -2.88 -14.46 -14.35
CA ALA A 78 -2.94 -13.66 -15.57
C ALA A 78 -4.16 -12.72 -15.56
N LYS A 79 -5.34 -13.23 -15.19
CA LYS A 79 -6.56 -12.43 -15.13
C LYS A 79 -6.51 -11.33 -14.07
N PHE A 80 -5.93 -11.61 -12.89
CA PHE A 80 -5.65 -10.56 -11.89
C PHE A 80 -4.76 -9.45 -12.46
N THR A 81 -3.78 -9.80 -13.30
CA THR A 81 -2.87 -8.83 -13.90
C THR A 81 -3.57 -8.00 -14.98
N GLU A 82 -4.39 -8.63 -15.82
CA GLU A 82 -5.21 -7.97 -16.83
C GLU A 82 -6.19 -6.97 -16.21
N VAL A 83 -6.97 -7.41 -15.21
CA VAL A 83 -7.91 -6.55 -14.47
C VAL A 83 -7.18 -5.41 -13.76
N CYS A 84 -6.03 -5.71 -13.14
CA CYS A 84 -5.20 -4.67 -12.52
C CYS A 84 -4.76 -3.63 -13.57
N TYR A 85 -4.39 -4.06 -14.77
CA TYR A 85 -3.99 -3.16 -15.85
C TYR A 85 -5.15 -2.27 -16.29
N ASP A 86 -6.36 -2.83 -16.47
CA ASP A 86 -7.53 -2.08 -16.92
C ASP A 86 -7.85 -0.91 -15.96
N VAL A 87 -7.75 -1.13 -14.65
CA VAL A 87 -7.91 -0.07 -13.65
C VAL A 87 -6.74 0.92 -13.69
N VAL A 88 -5.50 0.44 -13.83
CA VAL A 88 -4.32 1.31 -13.90
C VAL A 88 -4.40 2.27 -15.08
N ILE A 89 -4.69 1.77 -16.29
CA ILE A 89 -4.68 2.59 -17.50
C ILE A 89 -5.79 3.64 -17.48
N GLU A 90 -6.96 3.33 -16.92
CA GLU A 90 -8.05 4.29 -16.75
C GLU A 90 -7.60 5.48 -15.89
N GLN A 91 -6.96 5.21 -14.76
CA GLN A 91 -6.48 6.26 -13.86
C GLN A 91 -5.31 7.06 -14.45
N VAL A 92 -4.37 6.39 -15.11
CA VAL A 92 -3.22 7.08 -15.74
C VAL A 92 -3.68 7.97 -16.89
N ARG A 93 -4.67 7.54 -17.69
CA ARG A 93 -5.31 8.39 -18.72
C ARG A 93 -5.99 9.62 -18.13
N ALA A 94 -6.51 9.52 -16.91
CA ALA A 94 -7.06 10.64 -16.16
C ALA A 94 -5.98 11.52 -15.47
N GLY A 95 -4.69 11.21 -15.64
CA GLY A 95 -3.60 11.94 -15.01
C GLY A 95 -3.39 11.61 -13.52
N HIS A 96 -3.92 10.48 -13.05
CA HIS A 96 -3.82 10.04 -11.67
C HIS A 96 -2.74 8.98 -11.45
N GLN A 97 -2.15 8.98 -10.26
CA GLN A 97 -1.19 7.96 -9.84
C GLN A 97 -1.86 6.75 -9.18
N CYS A 98 -1.30 5.57 -9.45
CA CYS A 98 -1.78 4.28 -8.96
C CYS A 98 -0.74 3.56 -8.12
N MET A 99 -1.16 3.01 -6.99
CA MET A 99 -0.35 2.14 -6.15
C MET A 99 -0.91 0.71 -6.20
N VAL A 100 -0.08 -0.26 -6.58
CA VAL A 100 -0.47 -1.67 -6.73
C VAL A 100 0.20 -2.50 -5.64
N PHE A 101 -0.58 -2.95 -4.66
CA PHE A 101 -0.13 -3.85 -3.61
C PHE A 101 -0.09 -5.31 -4.08
N VAL A 102 1.04 -5.96 -3.81
CA VAL A 102 1.28 -7.39 -4.08
C VAL A 102 1.83 -8.09 -2.84
N HIS A 103 1.78 -9.43 -2.84
CA HIS A 103 2.05 -10.23 -1.64
C HIS A 103 3.49 -10.70 -1.48
N SER A 104 4.35 -10.53 -2.49
CA SER A 104 5.75 -10.92 -2.40
C SER A 104 6.69 -9.89 -3.01
N ARG A 105 7.95 -9.91 -2.55
CA ARG A 105 9.02 -9.04 -3.08
C ARG A 105 9.21 -9.27 -4.57
N GLY A 106 9.25 -10.53 -5.00
CA GLY A 106 9.40 -10.90 -6.41
C GLY A 106 8.23 -10.43 -7.27
N ASP A 107 7.02 -10.41 -6.72
CA ASP A 107 5.83 -10.01 -7.47
C ASP A 107 5.75 -8.51 -7.74
N THR A 108 6.52 -7.68 -7.01
CA THR A 108 6.57 -6.23 -7.28
C THR A 108 7.13 -5.98 -8.67
N HIS A 109 8.32 -6.51 -8.96
CA HIS A 109 8.95 -6.42 -10.26
C HIS A 109 8.15 -7.19 -11.32
N LYS A 110 7.72 -8.43 -11.06
CA LYS A 110 6.96 -9.23 -12.04
C LYS A 110 5.67 -8.54 -12.45
N THR A 111 4.94 -7.94 -11.50
CA THR A 111 3.70 -7.23 -11.80
C THR A 111 3.99 -5.96 -12.58
N ALA A 112 4.97 -5.15 -12.17
CA ALA A 112 5.33 -3.93 -12.91
C ALA A 112 5.73 -4.23 -14.37
N THR A 113 6.58 -5.24 -14.58
CA THR A 113 6.99 -5.69 -15.91
C THR A 113 5.81 -6.25 -16.72
N ALA A 114 4.90 -6.99 -16.10
CA ALA A 114 3.71 -7.51 -16.79
C ALA A 114 2.73 -6.40 -17.20
N LEU A 115 2.53 -5.38 -16.35
CA LEU A 115 1.72 -4.20 -16.69
C LEU A 115 2.35 -3.43 -17.86
N MET A 116 3.67 -3.25 -17.85
CA MET A 116 4.43 -2.65 -18.94
C MET A 116 4.29 -3.45 -20.24
N GLN A 117 4.34 -4.78 -20.18
CA GLN A 117 4.14 -5.62 -21.36
C GLN A 117 2.72 -5.47 -21.92
N ILE A 118 1.70 -5.47 -21.07
CA ILE A 118 0.31 -5.25 -21.51
C ILE A 118 0.17 -3.86 -22.14
N ALA A 119 0.80 -2.83 -21.56
CA ALA A 119 0.81 -1.49 -22.14
C ALA A 119 1.47 -1.46 -23.53
N GLN A 120 2.55 -2.20 -23.71
CA GLN A 120 3.21 -2.35 -25.01
C GLN A 120 2.30 -3.05 -26.02
N ASP A 121 1.73 -4.19 -25.63
CA ASP A 121 0.90 -5.03 -26.50
C ASP A 121 -0.39 -4.28 -26.92
N ARG A 122 -0.92 -3.41 -26.06
CA ARG A 122 -2.10 -2.57 -26.31
C ARG A 122 -1.77 -1.19 -26.88
N ASN A 123 -0.49 -0.89 -27.14
CA ASN A 123 -0.01 0.39 -27.66
C ASN A 123 -0.36 1.61 -26.79
N ASP A 124 -0.39 1.41 -25.47
CA ASP A 124 -0.72 2.40 -24.45
C ASP A 124 0.51 3.05 -23.79
N LEU A 125 1.75 2.63 -24.14
CA LEU A 125 2.98 3.11 -23.48
C LEU A 125 3.14 4.63 -23.44
N SER A 126 2.59 5.34 -24.43
CA SER A 126 2.63 6.81 -24.49
C SER A 126 1.97 7.47 -23.28
N HIS A 127 0.98 6.83 -22.64
CA HIS A 127 0.32 7.35 -21.45
C HIS A 127 1.22 7.32 -20.20
N PHE A 128 2.26 6.49 -20.21
CA PHE A 128 3.20 6.36 -19.10
C PHE A 128 4.50 7.14 -19.33
N ASP A 129 4.68 7.80 -20.49
CA ASP A 129 5.89 8.57 -20.81
C ASP A 129 5.92 9.89 -20.03
N MET A 130 6.81 9.98 -19.04
CA MET A 130 6.99 11.14 -18.17
C MET A 130 8.19 12.01 -18.56
N ARG A 131 8.78 11.84 -19.75
CA ARG A 131 9.96 12.62 -20.17
C ARG A 131 9.74 14.13 -20.24
N SER A 132 8.49 14.56 -20.44
CA SER A 132 8.10 15.97 -20.43
C SER A 132 7.97 16.55 -19.01
N HIS A 133 7.99 15.71 -17.96
CA HIS A 133 7.86 16.17 -16.58
C HIS A 133 9.08 17.02 -16.19
N PRO A 134 8.91 18.20 -15.53
CA PRO A 134 10.01 19.11 -15.20
C PRO A 134 11.15 18.47 -14.42
N GLU A 135 10.83 17.54 -13.52
CA GLU A 135 11.81 16.84 -12.68
C GLU A 135 12.37 15.54 -13.30
N TYR A 136 11.90 15.12 -14.49
CA TYR A 136 12.32 13.84 -15.09
C TYR A 136 13.84 13.76 -15.27
N GLY A 137 14.46 14.82 -15.81
CA GLY A 137 15.91 14.87 -16.03
C GLY A 137 16.72 14.70 -14.75
N TYR A 138 16.26 15.30 -13.64
CA TYR A 138 16.89 15.14 -12.32
C TYR A 138 16.81 13.70 -11.83
N PHE A 139 15.62 13.08 -11.86
CA PHE A 139 15.45 11.72 -11.39
C PHE A 139 16.15 10.69 -12.29
N ASN A 140 16.16 10.88 -13.61
CA ASN A 140 16.89 10.03 -14.53
C ASN A 140 18.39 9.96 -14.13
N GLN A 141 19.03 11.10 -13.86
CA GLN A 141 20.42 11.13 -13.40
C GLN A 141 20.65 10.38 -12.08
N GLN A 142 19.68 10.37 -11.16
CA GLN A 142 19.78 9.61 -9.91
C GLN A 142 19.57 8.11 -10.14
N VAL A 143 18.61 7.75 -11.00
CA VAL A 143 18.32 6.37 -11.39
C VAL A 143 19.52 5.72 -12.07
N GLN A 144 20.21 6.42 -12.96
CA GLN A 144 21.43 5.93 -13.62
C GLN A 144 22.59 5.65 -12.63
N LYS A 145 22.56 6.24 -11.43
CA LYS A 145 23.55 5.94 -10.36
C LYS A 145 23.17 4.70 -9.55
N SER A 146 21.93 4.23 -9.64
CA SER A 146 21.49 3.01 -8.96
C SER A 146 22.19 1.79 -9.56
N ARG A 147 22.61 0.87 -8.70
CA ARG A 147 23.12 -0.44 -9.13
C ARG A 147 22.00 -1.42 -9.49
N ASN A 148 20.75 -1.06 -9.19
CA ASN A 148 19.60 -1.92 -9.44
C ASN A 148 19.04 -1.67 -10.84
N ARG A 149 19.38 -2.56 -11.78
CA ARG A 149 18.90 -2.49 -13.17
C ARG A 149 17.37 -2.51 -13.28
N GLN A 150 16.67 -3.14 -12.34
CA GLN A 150 15.20 -3.18 -12.35
C GLN A 150 14.60 -1.80 -12.12
N VAL A 151 15.22 -0.96 -11.28
CA VAL A 151 14.76 0.40 -11.02
C VAL A 151 14.89 1.24 -12.29
N SER A 152 16.03 1.16 -12.99
CA SER A 152 16.23 1.89 -14.25
C SER A 152 15.25 1.45 -15.33
N MET A 153 15.11 0.15 -15.54
CA MET A 153 14.21 -0.39 -16.56
C MET A 153 12.75 0.04 -16.34
N LEU A 154 12.28 0.01 -15.08
CA LEU A 154 10.91 0.41 -14.77
C LEU A 154 10.71 1.92 -14.88
N PHE A 155 11.67 2.72 -14.41
CA PHE A 155 11.61 4.18 -14.48
C PHE A 155 11.46 4.69 -15.91
N ASP A 156 12.20 4.11 -16.86
CA ASP A 156 12.17 4.51 -18.27
C ASP A 156 10.79 4.32 -18.93
N GLN A 157 9.91 3.53 -18.30
CA GLN A 157 8.56 3.23 -18.76
C GLN A 157 7.47 3.80 -17.83
N GLY A 158 7.83 4.63 -16.84
CA GLY A 158 6.88 5.25 -15.91
C GLY A 158 6.40 4.33 -14.77
N PHE A 159 7.11 3.23 -14.51
CA PHE A 159 6.79 2.30 -13.43
C PHE A 159 7.82 2.36 -12.29
N GLY A 160 7.41 1.98 -11.09
CA GLY A 160 8.28 1.80 -9.94
C GLY A 160 7.99 0.51 -9.19
N MET A 161 8.97 0.07 -8.40
CA MET A 161 8.83 -1.03 -7.46
C MET A 161 9.30 -0.64 -6.06
N HIS A 162 8.63 -1.14 -5.02
CA HIS A 162 9.03 -0.92 -3.63
C HIS A 162 8.82 -2.15 -2.75
N HIS A 163 9.90 -2.66 -2.17
CA HIS A 163 9.83 -3.71 -1.15
C HIS A 163 11.01 -3.64 -0.19
N ALA A 164 10.86 -4.22 1.01
CA ALA A 164 11.88 -4.21 2.07
C ALA A 164 13.25 -4.82 1.67
N GLY A 165 13.27 -5.64 0.62
CA GLY A 165 14.50 -6.24 0.07
C GLY A 165 15.33 -5.33 -0.84
N MET A 166 14.83 -4.14 -1.22
CA MET A 166 15.61 -3.17 -1.98
C MET A 166 16.61 -2.42 -1.10
N LEU A 167 17.70 -1.95 -1.71
CA LEU A 167 18.62 -1.04 -1.05
C LEU A 167 17.87 0.18 -0.53
N ARG A 168 18.23 0.66 0.67
CA ARG A 168 17.59 1.84 1.28
C ARG A 168 17.62 3.06 0.34
N ALA A 169 18.73 3.26 -0.36
CA ALA A 169 18.87 4.33 -1.34
C ALA A 169 17.84 4.24 -2.47
N ASP A 170 17.64 3.04 -3.04
CA ASP A 170 16.65 2.82 -4.10
C ASP A 170 15.22 2.98 -3.60
N ARG A 171 14.92 2.52 -2.37
CA ARG A 171 13.59 2.74 -1.76
C ARG A 171 13.26 4.22 -1.62
N MET A 172 14.18 4.99 -1.06
CA MET A 172 14.01 6.44 -0.91
C MET A 172 13.93 7.14 -2.27
N LEU A 173 14.67 6.66 -3.28
CA LEU A 173 14.59 7.19 -4.63
C LEU A 173 13.20 6.93 -5.24
N THR A 174 12.70 5.69 -5.19
CA THR A 174 11.34 5.36 -5.66
C THR A 174 10.26 6.15 -4.93
N GLU A 175 10.37 6.29 -3.61
CA GLU A 175 9.44 7.09 -2.81
C GLU A 175 9.38 8.55 -3.31
N LYS A 176 10.56 9.16 -3.55
CA LYS A 176 10.65 10.52 -4.08
C LYS A 176 10.12 10.64 -5.50
N MET A 177 10.42 9.69 -6.38
CA MET A 177 9.93 9.69 -7.77
C MET A 177 8.40 9.61 -7.82
N PHE A 178 7.80 8.75 -6.99
CA PHE A 178 6.35 8.64 -6.91
C PHE A 178 5.73 9.89 -6.28
N LEU A 179 6.29 10.39 -5.18
CA LEU A 179 5.78 11.62 -4.55
C LEU A 179 5.84 12.83 -5.48
N ALA A 180 6.85 12.90 -6.36
CA ALA A 180 7.02 13.95 -7.35
C ALA A 180 6.14 13.78 -8.61
N GLY A 181 5.39 12.68 -8.75
CA GLY A 181 4.57 12.43 -9.94
C GLY A 181 5.33 11.89 -11.16
N VAL A 182 6.64 11.65 -11.06
CA VAL A 182 7.49 11.24 -12.19
C VAL A 182 7.30 9.77 -12.55
N ILE A 183 6.79 8.95 -11.62
CA ILE A 183 6.30 7.61 -11.92
C ILE A 183 4.79 7.52 -11.61
N PRO A 184 3.93 7.32 -12.62
CA PRO A 184 2.49 7.20 -12.40
C PRO A 184 2.08 5.91 -11.69
N VAL A 185 2.88 4.83 -11.79
CA VAL A 185 2.51 3.51 -11.23
C VAL A 185 3.59 2.99 -10.30
N LEU A 186 3.20 2.61 -9.08
CA LEU A 186 4.11 1.99 -8.10
C LEU A 186 3.60 0.62 -7.65
N CYS A 187 4.35 -0.45 -7.94
CA CYS A 187 4.08 -1.79 -7.40
C CYS A 187 4.83 -2.01 -6.08
N CYS A 188 4.13 -2.33 -5.00
CA CYS A 188 4.73 -2.41 -3.67
C CYS A 188 4.21 -3.56 -2.81
N THR A 189 4.99 -3.97 -1.81
CA THR A 189 4.52 -4.90 -0.76
C THR A 189 3.85 -4.14 0.38
N ALA A 190 3.00 -4.82 1.16
CA ALA A 190 2.26 -4.26 2.29
C ALA A 190 3.13 -3.49 3.32
N THR A 191 4.43 -3.77 3.40
CA THR A 191 5.37 -3.03 4.26
C THR A 191 5.43 -1.54 3.98
N LEU A 192 5.09 -1.08 2.76
CA LEU A 192 5.05 0.35 2.42
C LEU A 192 3.97 1.09 3.22
N ALA A 193 2.82 0.45 3.44
CA ALA A 193 1.67 1.04 4.12
C ALA A 193 1.93 1.40 5.60
N TRP A 194 2.95 0.81 6.22
CA TRP A 194 3.24 0.96 7.64
C TRP A 194 4.33 1.98 7.96
N GLY A 195 4.97 2.60 6.96
CA GLY A 195 6.20 3.36 7.20
C GLY A 195 6.46 4.58 6.33
N VAL A 196 5.60 4.90 5.36
CA VAL A 196 5.82 6.04 4.46
C VAL A 196 4.50 6.73 4.10
N ASN A 197 4.49 8.06 4.13
CA ASN A 197 3.35 8.88 3.69
C ASN A 197 3.43 9.13 2.17
N LEU A 198 3.06 8.12 1.38
CA LEU A 198 2.92 8.22 -0.07
C LEU A 198 1.43 8.17 -0.45
N PRO A 199 0.76 9.32 -0.64
CA PRO A 199 -0.62 9.32 -1.11
C PRO A 199 -0.69 8.87 -2.57
N ALA A 200 -1.71 8.10 -2.92
CA ALA A 200 -2.07 7.76 -4.30
C ALA A 200 -3.57 7.96 -4.47
N ARG A 201 -4.00 8.36 -5.67
CA ARG A 201 -5.44 8.52 -5.97
C ARG A 201 -6.16 7.18 -5.96
N THR A 202 -5.51 6.15 -6.49
CA THR A 202 -6.05 4.80 -6.56
C THR A 202 -5.07 3.80 -5.97
N VAL A 203 -5.59 2.93 -5.11
CA VAL A 203 -4.84 1.83 -4.50
C VAL A 203 -5.48 0.51 -4.92
N ILE A 204 -4.71 -0.37 -5.54
CA ILE A 204 -5.16 -1.66 -6.04
C ILE A 204 -4.51 -2.75 -5.19
N ILE A 205 -5.31 -3.62 -4.59
CA ILE A 205 -4.82 -4.81 -3.89
C ILE A 205 -4.93 -5.99 -4.86
N LYS A 206 -3.80 -6.36 -5.47
CA LYS A 206 -3.78 -7.40 -6.50
C LYS A 206 -3.76 -8.80 -5.87
N GLY A 207 -4.93 -9.43 -5.85
CA GLY A 207 -5.16 -10.71 -5.17
C GLY A 207 -5.18 -10.53 -3.66
N THR A 208 -5.67 -11.53 -2.93
CA THR A 208 -5.80 -11.49 -1.47
C THR A 208 -5.23 -12.72 -0.79
N SER A 209 -4.61 -13.65 -1.52
CA SER A 209 -4.02 -14.86 -0.93
C SER A 209 -2.54 -14.66 -0.62
N ILE A 210 -2.17 -14.84 0.65
CA ILE A 210 -0.81 -14.73 1.18
C ILE A 210 -0.30 -16.12 1.56
N PHE A 211 0.96 -16.41 1.27
CA PHE A 211 1.60 -17.63 1.76
C PHE A 211 2.01 -17.49 3.23
N ASP A 212 1.50 -18.37 4.09
CA ASP A 212 1.88 -18.47 5.49
C ASP A 212 2.84 -19.65 5.68
N SER A 213 4.10 -19.33 5.96
CA SER A 213 5.15 -20.33 6.19
C SER A 213 4.95 -21.14 7.47
N ALA A 214 4.22 -20.61 8.47
CA ALA A 214 3.94 -21.33 9.71
C ALA A 214 2.88 -22.41 9.51
N VAL A 215 1.94 -22.18 8.57
CA VAL A 215 0.87 -23.13 8.22
C VAL A 215 1.25 -23.98 7.00
N GLY A 216 2.29 -23.60 6.26
CA GLY A 216 2.74 -24.31 5.06
C GLY A 216 1.78 -24.18 3.87
N GLY A 217 0.96 -23.12 3.84
CA GLY A 217 -0.13 -22.97 2.87
C GLY A 217 -0.52 -21.52 2.63
N PHE A 218 -1.47 -21.32 1.71
CA PHE A 218 -2.03 -19.99 1.46
C PHE A 218 -3.19 -19.69 2.42
N LYS A 219 -3.20 -18.48 2.97
CA LYS A 219 -4.29 -17.91 3.75
C LYS A 219 -4.79 -16.65 3.05
N ASP A 220 -6.07 -16.35 3.15
CA ASP A 220 -6.59 -15.07 2.71
C ASP A 220 -6.13 -13.92 3.62
N LEU A 221 -6.07 -12.72 3.04
CA LEU A 221 -5.81 -11.45 3.69
C LEU A 221 -7.02 -11.10 4.57
N GLY A 222 -7.09 -11.73 5.75
CA GLY A 222 -8.18 -11.63 6.75
C GLY A 222 -7.86 -12.40 8.02
#